data_AF-A0A800ETQ7-F1
#
_entry.id   AF-A0A800ETQ7-F1
#
_cell.length_a   1.000
_cell.length_b   1.000
_cell.length_c   1.000
_cell.angle_alpha   90.00
_cell.angle_beta   90.00
_cell.angle_gamma   90.00
#
_symmetry.space_group_name_H-M   'P 1'
#
loop_
_entity.id
_entity.type
_entity.pdbx_description
1 polymer ?
#
loop_
_entity_poly.entity_id
_entity_poly.type
_entity_poly.pdbx_seq_one_letter_code
_entity_poly.pdbx_strand_id
1 'polypeptide(L)' 'GNTVIVIEHNLDVIKTADWIIDLGPEGGGEGGRIVGEGTPEVIAGMAGSYTGKYLAPLLSVREGVGKPA' A
#
# COMPACT_ATOMS: atom_id res chain seq x y z
N GLY A 1 5.02 18.94 -13.87
CA GLY A 1 4.17 17.92 -13.24
C GLY A 1 3.93 18.32 -11.81
N ASN A 2 2.76 18.01 -11.26
CA ASN A 2 2.43 18.26 -9.85
C ASN A 2 2.66 17.00 -9.03
N THR A 3 2.91 17.16 -7.73
CA THR A 3 2.94 16.04 -6.77
C THR A 3 1.69 16.10 -5.92
N VAL A 4 1.08 14.94 -5.65
CA VAL A 4 -0.08 14.81 -4.78
C VAL A 4 0.30 13.88 -3.63
N ILE A 5 0.01 14.32 -2.40
CA ILE A 5 0.19 13.54 -1.19
C ILE A 5 -1.18 13.41 -0.53
N VAL A 6 -1.57 12.19 -0.20
CA VAL A 6 -2.85 11.88 0.45
C VAL A 6 -2.63 10.96 1.64
N ILE A 7 -3.52 11.06 2.63
CA ILE A 7 -3.62 10.12 3.75
C ILE A 7 -4.88 9.31 3.50
N GLU A 8 -4.76 7.99 3.46
CA GLU A 8 -5.80 7.15 2.88
C GLU A 8 -5.79 5.73 3.51
N HIS A 9 -6.94 5.07 3.51
CA HIS A 9 -7.14 3.70 4.03
C HIS A 9 -7.90 2.77 3.06
N ASN A 10 -8.56 3.31 2.03
CA ASN A 10 -9.08 2.61 0.87
C ASN A 10 -7.96 2.06 -0.04
N LEU A 11 -7.84 0.74 0.00
CA LEU A 11 -6.83 0.01 -0.75
C LEU A 11 -6.95 0.15 -2.27
N ASP A 12 -8.13 0.52 -2.82
CA ASP A 12 -8.27 0.78 -4.25
C ASP A 12 -7.53 2.04 -4.70
N VAL A 13 -7.37 3.02 -3.80
CA VAL A 13 -6.55 4.22 -4.07
C VAL A 13 -5.09 3.87 -3.85
N ILE A 14 -4.77 3.26 -2.69
CA ILE A 14 -3.40 2.94 -2.27
C ILE A 14 -2.68 2.05 -3.30
N LYS A 15 -3.34 1.05 -3.88
CA LYS A 15 -2.73 0.15 -4.87
C LYS A 15 -2.32 0.84 -6.18
N THR A 16 -2.82 2.06 -6.43
CA THR A 16 -2.51 2.84 -7.63
C THR A 16 -1.43 3.90 -7.39
N ALA A 17 -0.97 4.07 -6.15
CA ALA A 17 0.04 5.05 -5.81
C ALA A 17 1.41 4.64 -6.36
N ASP A 18 2.20 5.63 -6.79
CA ASP A 18 3.59 5.40 -7.18
C ASP A 18 4.47 5.09 -5.96
N TRP A 19 4.11 5.62 -4.79
CA TRP A 19 4.84 5.48 -3.54
C TRP A 19 3.92 5.52 -2.33
N ILE A 20 4.23 4.71 -1.31
CA ILE A 20 3.53 4.63 -0.03
C ILE A 20 4.55 4.87 1.09
N ILE A 21 4.12 5.62 2.11
CA ILE A 21 4.78 5.70 3.41
C ILE A 21 3.79 5.13 4.42
N ASP A 22 4.11 3.96 4.98
CA ASP A 22 3.24 3.27 5.94
C ASP A 22 3.63 3.63 7.38
N LEU A 23 2.64 4.09 8.14
CA LEU A 23 2.81 4.57 9.51
C LEU A 23 2.13 3.64 10.50
N GLY A 24 2.77 3.40 11.64
CA GLY A 24 2.25 2.51 12.66
C GLY A 24 3.33 2.12 13.69
N PRO A 25 3.37 0.85 14.13
CA PRO A 25 2.46 -0.25 13.77
C PRO A 25 1.03 -0.02 14.27
N GLU A 26 0.87 0.63 15.42
CA GLU A 26 -0.43 0.91 16.03
C GLU A 26 -0.81 2.39 15.91
N GLY A 27 -2.00 2.73 16.39
CA GLY A 27 -2.42 4.12 16.60
C GLY A 27 -2.02 4.68 17.97
N GLY A 28 -1.98 6.01 18.10
CA GLY A 28 -1.72 6.67 19.38
C GLY A 28 -0.27 6.57 19.85
N GLY A 29 -0.05 6.32 21.14
CA GLY A 29 1.29 6.30 21.75
C GLY A 29 2.20 5.18 21.26
N GLU A 30 1.62 4.09 20.74
CA GLU A 30 2.34 2.95 20.18
C GLU A 30 2.56 3.09 18.65
N GLY A 31 2.17 4.22 18.08
CA GLY A 31 2.33 4.55 16.67
C GLY A 31 3.47 5.53 16.38
N GLY A 32 3.34 6.24 15.25
CA GLY A 32 4.22 7.35 14.89
C GLY A 32 5.58 6.93 14.31
N ARG A 33 5.75 5.66 13.94
CA ARG A 33 6.95 5.16 13.27
C ARG A 33 6.68 4.89 11.80
N ILE A 34 7.70 5.04 10.97
CA ILE A 34 7.69 4.52 9.60
C ILE A 34 7.88 3.01 9.70
N VAL A 35 6.84 2.27 9.34
CA VAL A 35 6.86 0.80 9.28
C VAL A 35 7.50 0.35 7.97
N GLY A 36 7.26 1.11 6.90
CA GLY A 36 7.82 0.86 5.58
C GLY A 36 7.62 2.03 4.62
N GLU A 37 8.45 2.10 3.59
CA GLU A 37 8.31 3.04 2.48
C GLU A 37 8.71 2.35 1.17
N GLY A 38 7.98 2.63 0.09
CA GLY A 38 8.21 1.97 -1.20
C GLY A 38 7.02 2.00 -2.14
N THR A 39 7.12 1.25 -3.24
CA THR A 39 5.98 0.99 -4.11
C THR A 39 4.94 0.11 -3.41
N PRO A 40 3.70 0.02 -3.92
CA PRO A 40 2.68 -0.90 -3.41
C PRO A 40 3.17 -2.34 -3.21
N GLU A 41 3.97 -2.87 -4.14
CA GLU A 41 4.52 -4.23 -4.08
C GLU A 41 5.56 -4.39 -2.96
N VAL A 42 6.38 -3.37 -2.73
CA VAL A 42 7.35 -3.38 -1.63
C VAL A 42 6.63 -3.44 -0.29
N ILE A 43 5.65 -2.56 -0.07
CA ILE A 43 4.86 -2.53 1.17
C ILE A 43 4.10 -3.83 1.38
N ALA A 44 3.50 -4.39 0.31
CA ALA A 44 2.82 -5.68 0.35
C ALA A 44 3.72 -6.85 0.82
N GLY A 45 5.03 -6.76 0.60
CA GLY A 45 6.02 -7.73 1.09
C GLY A 45 6.46 -7.55 2.55
N MET A 46 6.05 -6.48 3.23
CA MET A 46 6.54 -6.15 4.57
C MET A 46 5.70 -6.80 5.66
N ALA A 47 6.28 -7.79 6.36
CA ALA A 47 5.59 -8.53 7.42
C ALA A 47 5.08 -7.67 8.61
N GLY A 48 5.68 -6.51 8.84
CA GLY A 48 5.28 -5.57 9.90
C GLY A 48 4.20 -4.57 9.50
N SER A 49 3.81 -4.52 8.23
CA SER A 49 2.87 -3.54 7.68
C SER A 49 1.44 -4.08 7.68
N TYR A 50 0.55 -3.46 8.44
CA TYR A 50 -0.88 -3.75 8.34
C TYR A 50 -1.41 -3.41 6.94
N THR A 51 -1.00 -2.28 6.39
CA THR A 51 -1.33 -1.88 5.01
C THR A 51 -0.88 -2.97 4.03
N GLY A 52 0.38 -3.42 4.13
CA GLY A 52 0.95 -4.48 3.30
C GLY A 52 0.18 -5.79 3.37
N LYS A 53 -0.19 -6.22 4.59
CA LYS A 53 -0.99 -7.42 4.83
C LYS A 53 -2.31 -7.42 4.03
N TYR A 54 -2.99 -6.29 3.94
CA TYR A 54 -4.26 -6.18 3.20
C TYR A 54 -4.08 -5.79 1.73
N LEU A 55 -2.96 -5.17 1.37
CA LEU A 55 -2.64 -4.77 0.01
C LEU A 55 -2.19 -5.96 -0.86
N ALA A 56 -1.46 -6.92 -0.28
CA ALA A 56 -0.88 -8.05 -1.02
C ALA A 56 -1.91 -8.88 -1.83
N PRO A 57 -3.09 -9.24 -1.29
CA PRO A 57 -4.10 -9.96 -2.06
C PRO A 57 -4.63 -9.17 -3.27
N LEU A 58 -4.70 -7.84 -3.18
CA LEU A 58 -5.26 -6.99 -4.24
C LEU A 58 -4.29 -6.81 -5.42
N LEU A 59 -2.98 -6.88 -5.16
CA LEU A 59 -1.95 -6.82 -6.20
C LEU A 59 -1.83 -8.15 -6.96
N SER A 60 -2.12 -9.27 -6.29
CA SER A 60 -2.07 -10.61 -6.87
C SER A 60 -3.21 -10.88 -7.87
N VAL A 61 -4.28 -10.08 -7.86
CA VAL A 61 -5.48 -10.25 -8.71
C VAL A 61 -5.25 -9.77 -10.16
N ARG A 62 -4.02 -9.45 -10.58
CA ARG A 62 -3.70 -9.02 -11.95
C ARG A 62 -3.42 -10.16 -12.94
N GLU A 63 -4.03 -11.34 -12.77
CA GLU A 63 -4.21 -12.33 -13.85
C GLU A 63 -5.69 -12.37 -14.25
N GLY A 64 -6.12 -11.51 -15.18
CA GLY A 64 -7.52 -11.62 -15.65
C GLY A 64 -8.08 -10.52 -16.56
N VAL A 65 -7.38 -9.40 -16.80
CA VAL A 65 -7.86 -8.38 -17.74
C VAL A 65 -6.91 -8.28 -18.92
N GLY A 66 -7.21 -9.08 -19.95
CA GLY A 66 -6.52 -9.02 -21.24
C GLY A 66 -6.47 -10.36 -21.98
N LYS A 67 -7.63 -10.95 -22.30
CA LYS A 67 -7.69 -11.89 -23.43
C LYS A 67 -8.16 -11.11 -24.66
N PRO A 68 -7.28 -10.74 -25.61
CA PRO A 68 -7.74 -10.18 -26.87
C PRO A 68 -8.45 -11.28 -27.68
N ALA A 69 -9.58 -10.90 -28.28
CA ALA A 69 -10.25 -11.66 -29.34
C ALA A 69 -9.45 -11.56 -30.65
#